data_AF-A0A9D1Q104-F1
#
_entry.id   AF-A0A9D1Q104-F1
#
_cell.length_a   1.000
_cell.length_b   1.000
_cell.length_c   1.000
_cell.angle_alpha   90.00
_cell.angle_beta   90.00
_cell.angle_gamma   90.00
#
_symmetry.space_group_name_H-M   'P 1'
#
loop_
_entity.id
_entity.type
_entity.pdbx_description
1 polymer ?
#
loop_
_entity_poly.entity_id
_entity_poly.type
_entity_poly.pdbx_seq_one_letter_code
_entity_poly.pdbx_strand_id
1 'polypeptide(L)'
;MKKAIITTALVLVLVLVAPLTLVITGFATQPRFDETYYGELSRMYRRLKDTEGKKIVLVGNSAVAFGVRSDLLENEFSGYSVVNFGLYAALGTKLMLDLSRPYISEGDIVVVMPEPIEQSMSLYFSAEDAWRAMDGDFSMLSDIASENAAEMTGNFVGYVGEKFGYIRSGEKAPAVDAYSSAAFEDESGADVGYMTYDRPYNVMTGGYDPTMTSDLSTSVIGDGFIDYVNDYAAELKERGAEVYFGFVPMNELMFGEGAEAAASEYYSYLRGALDFDVIGHPTKSMLDCRWFYDNNVHMNSAGMYVFTDLLAEDLKLQLGITTPNAIEIPEMPELPVEDVSSGSNEDADKFTYEVLTDGTGREYVRLTSLTEEGKTMTEITVPSSYDGVPVREFAPEVFAGNTTVSRITLPESIKNIYDRSFDGAVRLTALVFEHDDIIGISAGEDFLEGADGCYIYLKEGTSVAGCAGGWEKYQSRVRYY
;
A
#
# COMPACT_ATOMS: atom_id res chain seq x y z
N MET A 1 50.59 -5.54 -34.68
CA MET A 1 50.60 -4.20 -34.06
C MET A 1 49.29 -3.43 -34.25
N LYS A 2 48.87 -3.05 -35.47
CA LYS A 2 47.63 -2.25 -35.66
C LYS A 2 46.34 -2.86 -35.07
N LYS A 3 46.10 -4.17 -35.27
CA LYS A 3 44.95 -4.86 -34.66
C LYS A 3 45.00 -4.85 -33.13
N ALA A 4 46.15 -5.12 -32.52
CA ALA A 4 46.32 -5.08 -31.08
C ALA A 4 46.09 -3.68 -30.50
N ILE A 5 46.59 -2.62 -31.15
CA ILE A 5 46.37 -1.23 -30.73
C ILE A 5 44.88 -0.85 -30.82
N ILE A 6 44.20 -1.26 -31.91
CA ILE A 6 42.75 -1.02 -32.08
C ILE A 6 41.94 -1.79 -31.03
N THR A 7 42.28 -3.06 -30.76
CA THR A 7 41.62 -3.85 -29.72
C THR A 7 41.84 -3.27 -28.33
N THR A 8 43.07 -2.87 -27.99
CA THR A 8 43.37 -2.22 -26.71
C THR A 8 42.66 -0.88 -26.58
N ALA A 9 42.57 -0.08 -27.64
CA ALA A 9 41.81 1.17 -27.65
C ALA A 9 40.30 0.94 -27.49
N LEU A 10 39.73 -0.07 -28.17
CA LEU A 10 38.32 -0.44 -28.01
C LEU A 10 37.99 -0.94 -26.60
N VAL A 11 38.89 -1.74 -26.01
CA VAL A 11 38.74 -2.20 -24.62
C VAL A 11 38.83 -1.01 -23.65
N LEU A 12 39.78 -0.09 -23.83
CA LEU A 12 39.88 1.13 -23.02
C LEU A 12 38.66 2.04 -23.17
N VAL A 13 38.13 2.19 -24.39
CA VAL A 13 36.88 2.93 -24.63
C VAL A 13 35.72 2.23 -23.94
N LEU A 14 35.57 0.91 -24.03
CA LEU A 14 34.50 0.19 -23.32
C LEU A 14 34.63 0.30 -21.79
N VAL A 15 35.86 0.18 -21.26
CA VAL A 15 36.15 0.24 -19.82
C VAL A 15 35.96 1.65 -19.24
N LEU A 16 36.11 2.71 -20.04
CA LEU A 16 35.95 4.09 -19.57
C LEU A 16 34.58 4.68 -19.93
N VAL A 17 34.08 4.43 -21.14
CA VAL A 17 32.83 4.98 -21.63
C VAL A 17 31.64 4.31 -20.97
N ALA A 18 31.65 2.99 -20.74
CA ALA A 18 30.49 2.33 -20.13
C ALA A 18 30.26 2.81 -18.67
N PRO A 19 31.25 2.83 -17.76
CA PRO A 19 31.05 3.38 -16.42
C PRO A 19 30.71 4.86 -16.42
N LEU A 20 31.36 5.66 -17.30
CA LEU A 20 31.05 7.07 -17.43
C LEU A 20 29.61 7.29 -17.91
N THR A 21 29.12 6.48 -18.85
CA THR A 21 27.74 6.55 -19.34
C THR A 21 26.76 6.18 -18.23
N LEU A 22 27.07 5.17 -17.42
CA LEU A 22 26.23 4.81 -16.27
C LEU A 22 26.16 5.96 -15.26
N VAL A 23 27.31 6.54 -14.89
CA VAL A 23 27.37 7.66 -13.94
C VAL A 23 26.65 8.90 -14.48
N ILE A 24 26.87 9.26 -15.75
CA ILE A 24 26.18 10.39 -16.38
C ILE A 24 24.67 10.13 -16.41
N THR A 25 24.25 8.93 -16.82
CA THR A 25 22.83 8.59 -16.92
C THR A 25 22.16 8.61 -15.55
N GLY A 26 22.80 8.04 -14.52
CA GLY A 26 22.28 8.06 -13.16
C GLY A 26 22.18 9.49 -12.60
N PHE A 27 23.29 10.23 -12.57
CA PHE A 27 23.39 11.47 -11.77
C PHE A 27 23.19 12.77 -12.55
N ALA A 28 23.45 12.78 -13.85
CA ALA A 28 23.52 14.03 -14.63
C ALA A 28 22.36 14.22 -15.61
N THR A 29 21.41 13.28 -15.65
CA THR A 29 20.19 13.40 -16.45
C THR A 29 18.99 13.77 -15.58
N GLN A 30 17.94 14.30 -16.21
CA GLN A 30 16.70 14.64 -15.52
C GLN A 30 16.14 13.44 -14.75
N PRO A 31 15.57 13.67 -13.56
CA PRO A 31 14.82 12.64 -12.86
C PRO A 31 13.70 12.05 -13.73
N ARG A 32 13.44 10.77 -13.53
CA ARG A 32 12.38 9.98 -14.16
C ARG A 32 11.43 9.36 -13.14
N PHE A 33 11.81 9.31 -11.87
CA PHE A 33 10.97 8.80 -10.79
C PHE A 33 10.38 9.91 -9.90
N ASP A 34 10.68 11.18 -10.18
CA ASP A 34 10.28 12.34 -9.38
C ASP A 34 8.76 12.58 -9.32
N GLU A 35 8.00 12.05 -10.28
CA GLU A 35 6.53 12.13 -10.28
C GLU A 35 5.87 10.96 -9.53
N THR A 36 6.60 9.87 -9.30
CA THR A 36 6.09 8.67 -8.62
C THR A 36 5.89 8.90 -7.13
N TYR A 37 5.21 7.97 -6.46
CA TYR A 37 5.12 7.96 -5.01
C TYR A 37 6.50 7.98 -4.33
N TYR A 38 7.50 7.25 -4.85
CA TYR A 38 8.87 7.28 -4.35
C TYR A 38 9.51 8.68 -4.43
N GLY A 39 9.20 9.42 -5.50
CA GLY A 39 9.74 10.75 -5.75
C GLY A 39 9.41 11.76 -4.66
N GLU A 40 8.33 11.51 -3.91
CA GLU A 40 7.93 12.34 -2.77
C GLU A 40 8.98 12.37 -1.65
N LEU A 41 9.77 11.31 -1.46
CA LEU A 41 10.80 11.27 -0.43
C LEU A 41 11.78 12.45 -0.54
N SER A 42 12.14 12.83 -1.78
CA SER A 42 13.03 13.96 -2.04
C SER A 42 12.43 15.31 -1.59
N ARG A 43 11.09 15.45 -1.59
CA ARG A 43 10.39 16.65 -1.12
C ARG A 43 10.26 16.63 0.40
N MET A 44 9.85 15.50 0.99
CA MET A 44 9.82 15.29 2.44
C MET A 44 11.18 15.53 3.10
N TYR A 45 12.26 15.04 2.50
CA TYR A 45 13.64 15.22 3.00
C TYR A 45 14.06 16.68 3.00
N ARG A 46 13.78 17.42 1.93
CA ARG A 46 14.02 18.87 1.90
C ARG A 46 13.19 19.60 2.93
N ARG A 47 11.91 19.25 3.10
CA ARG A 47 11.05 19.83 4.14
C ARG A 47 11.64 19.61 5.54
N LEU A 48 12.07 18.39 5.86
CA LEU A 48 12.70 18.10 7.15
C LEU A 48 13.96 18.94 7.38
N LYS A 49 14.81 19.04 6.36
CA LYS A 49 16.09 19.77 6.39
C LYS A 49 15.92 21.28 6.48
N ASP A 50 14.96 21.84 5.76
CA ASP A 50 14.77 23.28 5.59
C ASP A 50 13.80 23.89 6.61
N THR A 51 13.07 23.07 7.38
CA THR A 51 12.17 23.55 8.44
C THR A 51 12.97 24.11 9.61
N GLU A 52 12.83 25.41 9.84
CA GLU A 52 13.47 26.13 10.95
C GLU A 52 12.64 26.03 12.25
N GLY A 53 13.32 26.14 13.39
CA GLY A 53 12.68 26.08 14.70
C GLY A 53 12.44 24.65 15.21
N LYS A 54 11.57 24.52 16.21
CA LYS A 54 11.24 23.23 16.81
C LYS A 54 10.28 22.46 15.93
N LYS A 55 10.52 21.15 15.80
CA LYS A 55 9.75 20.27 14.94
C LYS A 55 9.11 19.14 15.74
N ILE A 56 7.92 18.71 15.33
CA ILE A 56 7.38 17.38 15.60
C ILE A 56 7.59 16.57 14.33
N VAL A 57 8.52 15.61 14.35
CA VAL A 57 8.87 14.78 13.19
C VAL A 57 8.27 13.40 13.36
N LEU A 58 7.41 13.02 12.41
CA LEU A 58 6.71 11.73 12.41
C LEU A 58 7.44 10.79 11.46
N VAL A 59 8.21 9.84 11.99
CA VAL A 59 9.03 8.93 11.18
C VAL A 59 8.34 7.57 11.09
N GLY A 60 8.08 7.09 9.88
CA GLY A 60 7.42 5.80 9.69
C GLY A 60 7.29 5.42 8.23
N ASN A 61 6.21 4.74 7.86
CA ASN A 61 5.96 4.27 6.50
C ASN A 61 4.71 4.93 5.91
N SER A 62 4.01 4.25 5.01
CA SER A 62 2.86 4.80 4.29
C SER A 62 1.68 5.14 5.17
N ALA A 63 1.48 4.42 6.27
CA ALA A 63 0.43 4.75 7.23
C ALA A 63 0.59 6.15 7.85
N VAL A 64 1.80 6.71 7.92
CA VAL A 64 2.01 8.10 8.37
C VAL A 64 1.62 9.08 7.27
N ALA A 65 2.03 8.86 6.03
CA ALA A 65 1.65 9.69 4.87
C ALA A 65 0.13 9.74 4.68
N PHE A 66 -0.52 8.58 4.75
CA PHE A 66 -1.96 8.43 4.56
C PHE A 66 -2.77 8.71 5.82
N GLY A 67 -2.15 8.76 7.01
CA GLY A 67 -2.87 8.86 8.28
C GLY A 67 -2.83 10.23 8.94
N VAL A 68 -1.81 11.05 8.69
CA VAL A 68 -1.59 12.29 9.46
C VAL A 68 -1.69 13.56 8.63
N ARG A 69 -2.60 14.45 9.03
CA ARG A 69 -2.69 15.84 8.59
C ARG A 69 -1.75 16.72 9.41
N SER A 70 -0.55 16.96 8.88
CA SER A 70 0.46 17.75 9.60
C SER A 70 0.00 19.18 9.92
N ASP A 71 -0.81 19.78 9.07
CA ASP A 71 -1.38 21.11 9.31
C ASP A 71 -2.36 21.14 10.49
N LEU A 72 -3.19 20.11 10.64
CA LEU A 72 -4.11 19.99 11.79
C LEU A 72 -3.34 19.71 13.07
N LEU A 73 -2.34 18.81 13.01
CA LEU A 73 -1.50 18.52 14.17
C LEU A 73 -0.71 19.76 14.60
N GLU A 74 -0.18 20.55 13.66
CA GLU A 74 0.59 21.76 13.95
C GLU A 74 -0.24 22.79 14.71
N ASN A 75 -1.53 22.93 14.39
CA ASN A 75 -2.45 23.82 15.09
C ASN A 75 -2.65 23.45 16.57
N GLU A 76 -2.43 22.19 16.95
CA GLU A 76 -2.55 21.71 18.33
C GLU A 76 -1.30 21.99 19.19
N PHE A 77 -0.15 22.27 18.56
CA PHE A 77 1.15 22.42 19.23
C PHE A 77 1.82 23.75 18.89
N SER A 78 1.35 24.83 19.52
CA SER A 78 1.92 26.18 19.36
C SER A 78 3.45 26.19 19.54
N GLY A 79 4.15 26.67 18.52
CA GLY A 79 5.61 26.83 18.53
C GLY A 79 6.39 25.64 17.98
N TYR A 80 5.69 24.62 17.48
CA TYR A 80 6.26 23.55 16.68
C TYR A 80 5.79 23.65 15.24
N SER A 81 6.65 23.25 14.31
CA SER A 81 6.23 22.84 12.97
C SER A 81 6.12 21.32 12.89
N VAL A 82 5.14 20.80 12.16
CA VAL A 82 4.98 19.35 11.99
C VAL A 82 5.56 18.89 10.67
N VAL A 83 6.46 17.90 10.72
CA VAL A 83 7.06 17.28 9.53
C VAL A 83 6.64 15.81 9.47
N ASN A 84 5.78 15.47 8.51
CA ASN A 84 5.52 14.08 8.15
C ASN A 84 6.74 13.52 7.42
N PHE A 85 7.32 12.44 7.94
CA PHE A 85 8.49 11.78 7.39
C PHE A 85 8.27 10.25 7.36
N GLY A 86 7.08 9.84 6.94
CA GLY A 86 6.78 8.47 6.53
C GLY A 86 6.25 8.42 5.11
N LEU A 87 6.65 7.42 4.33
CA LEU A 87 6.27 7.32 2.91
C LEU A 87 5.90 5.91 2.46
N TYR A 88 6.85 4.97 2.36
CA TYR A 88 6.55 3.67 1.76
C TYR A 88 7.23 2.52 2.49
N ALA A 89 6.50 1.43 2.75
CA ALA A 89 7.05 0.23 3.39
C ALA A 89 8.19 -0.40 2.57
N ALA A 90 8.13 -0.33 1.23
CA ALA A 90 9.18 -0.81 0.34
C ALA A 90 10.55 -0.12 0.53
N LEU A 91 10.58 1.09 1.09
CA LEU A 91 11.84 1.77 1.43
C LEU A 91 12.47 1.24 2.71
N GLY A 92 11.65 0.66 3.60
CA GLY A 92 12.02 0.23 4.93
C GLY A 92 12.09 1.38 5.95
N THR A 93 11.66 1.10 7.17
CA THR A 93 11.72 2.06 8.30
C THR A 93 13.15 2.49 8.60
N LYS A 94 14.12 1.59 8.41
CA LYS A 94 15.55 1.88 8.60
C LYS A 94 16.01 3.07 7.77
N LEU A 95 15.65 3.15 6.48
CA LEU A 95 16.03 4.27 5.63
C LEU A 95 15.43 5.59 6.14
N MET A 96 14.17 5.56 6.57
CA MET A 96 13.49 6.75 7.09
C MET A 96 14.16 7.25 8.37
N LEU A 97 14.60 6.36 9.26
CA LEU A 97 15.38 6.69 10.46
C LEU A 97 16.78 7.23 10.11
N ASP A 98 17.48 6.60 9.15
CA ASP A 98 18.80 7.05 8.70
C ASP A 98 18.74 8.48 8.14
N LEU A 99 17.78 8.75 7.25
CA LEU A 99 17.62 10.06 6.60
C LEU A 99 17.15 11.16 7.55
N SER A 100 16.35 10.83 8.57
CA SER A 100 15.89 11.84 9.53
C SER A 100 16.97 12.23 10.53
N ARG A 101 17.85 11.29 10.90
CA ARG A 101 18.85 11.40 11.97
C ARG A 101 19.65 12.71 11.96
N PRO A 102 20.16 13.24 10.82
CA PRO A 102 21.02 14.44 10.84
C PRO A 102 20.26 15.74 11.09
N TYR A 103 18.94 15.76 10.94
CA TYR A 103 18.13 16.99 10.91
C TYR A 103 17.24 17.20 12.15
N ILE A 104 17.44 16.35 13.15
CA ILE A 104 16.81 16.50 14.47
C ILE A 104 17.74 17.27 15.41
N SER A 105 17.19 18.28 16.06
CA SER A 105 17.87 19.28 16.89
C SER A 105 17.28 19.37 18.30
N GLU A 106 17.92 20.16 19.18
CA GLU A 106 17.47 20.39 20.55
C GLU A 106 16.03 20.90 20.61
N GLY A 107 15.20 20.25 21.42
CA GLY A 107 13.80 20.59 21.63
C GLY A 107 12.85 20.12 20.52
N ASP A 108 13.33 19.37 19.53
CA ASP A 108 12.47 18.63 18.60
C ASP A 108 11.81 17.44 19.31
N ILE A 109 10.64 17.03 18.81
CA ILE A 109 9.93 15.82 19.22
C ILE A 109 9.93 14.88 18.03
N VAL A 110 10.32 13.62 18.23
CA VAL A 110 10.29 12.59 17.20
C VAL A 110 9.35 11.47 17.62
N VAL A 111 8.41 11.10 16.75
CA VAL A 111 7.53 9.96 16.96
C VAL A 111 7.85 8.91 15.90
N VAL A 112 8.38 7.77 16.33
CA VAL A 112 8.68 6.61 15.47
C VAL A 112 7.44 5.74 15.41
N MET A 113 6.82 5.63 14.24
CA MET A 113 5.54 4.97 14.00
C MET A 113 5.62 3.98 12.82
N PRO A 114 6.36 2.87 12.96
CA PRO A 114 6.40 1.82 11.95
C PRO A 114 5.05 1.11 11.84
N GLU A 115 4.73 0.63 10.64
CA GLU A 115 3.61 -0.29 10.45
C GLU A 115 3.89 -1.64 11.14
N PRO A 116 2.91 -2.30 11.79
CA PRO A 116 3.13 -3.50 12.59
C PRO A 116 3.19 -4.79 11.74
N ILE A 117 4.07 -4.76 10.74
CA ILE A 117 4.36 -5.85 9.81
C ILE A 117 5.87 -6.11 9.78
N GLU A 118 6.26 -7.33 9.42
CA GLU A 118 7.67 -7.77 9.47
C GLU A 118 8.63 -6.84 8.70
N GLN A 119 8.21 -6.36 7.52
CA GLN A 119 9.02 -5.47 6.70
C GLN A 119 9.32 -4.13 7.41
N SER A 120 8.31 -3.51 8.03
CA SER A 120 8.43 -2.18 8.66
C SER A 120 9.00 -2.26 10.09
N MET A 121 8.88 -3.41 10.76
CA MET A 121 9.42 -3.69 12.09
C MET A 121 10.78 -4.41 12.04
N SER A 122 11.55 -4.23 10.97
CA SER A 122 12.87 -4.85 10.79
C SER A 122 13.89 -3.86 10.24
N LEU A 123 15.13 -4.34 10.08
CA LEU A 123 16.20 -3.61 9.38
C LEU A 123 16.14 -3.78 7.86
N TYR A 124 14.98 -4.17 7.32
CA TYR A 124 14.76 -4.23 5.89
C TYR A 124 15.11 -2.90 5.22
N PHE A 125 15.77 -3.00 4.09
CA PHE A 125 16.21 -1.90 3.25
C PHE A 125 16.16 -2.36 1.81
N SER A 126 15.62 -1.52 0.92
CA SER A 126 15.61 -1.76 -0.52
C SER A 126 16.49 -0.72 -1.20
N ALA A 127 17.71 -1.10 -1.57
CA ALA A 127 18.57 -0.22 -2.35
C ALA A 127 17.97 0.15 -3.72
N GLU A 128 17.20 -0.74 -4.34
CA GLU A 128 16.53 -0.49 -5.62
C GLU A 128 15.52 0.66 -5.49
N ASP A 129 14.64 0.58 -4.49
CA ASP A 129 13.63 1.61 -4.25
C ASP A 129 14.22 2.91 -3.70
N ALA A 130 15.29 2.81 -2.89
CA ALA A 130 16.03 3.98 -2.43
C ALA A 130 16.61 4.78 -3.61
N TRP A 131 17.18 4.12 -4.63
CA TRP A 131 17.64 4.82 -5.84
C TRP A 131 16.53 5.53 -6.58
N ARG A 132 15.35 4.91 -6.72
CA ARG A 132 14.17 5.54 -7.34
C ARG A 132 13.72 6.78 -6.54
N ALA A 133 13.65 6.65 -5.22
CA ALA A 133 13.22 7.74 -4.34
C ALA A 133 14.20 8.92 -4.31
N MET A 134 15.50 8.65 -4.49
CA MET A 134 16.57 9.65 -4.51
C MET A 134 16.85 10.28 -5.87
N ASP A 135 16.15 9.83 -6.91
CA ASP A 135 16.36 10.32 -8.26
C ASP A 135 16.14 11.83 -8.41
N GLY A 136 15.29 12.41 -7.55
CA GLY A 136 15.02 13.85 -7.48
C GLY A 136 16.01 14.66 -6.62
N ASP A 137 16.71 14.03 -5.66
CA ASP A 137 17.67 14.69 -4.77
C ASP A 137 18.73 13.70 -4.25
N PHE A 138 19.84 13.59 -4.97
CA PHE A 138 20.96 12.73 -4.58
C PHE A 138 21.72 13.19 -3.32
N SER A 139 21.41 14.36 -2.74
CA SER A 139 22.05 14.75 -1.48
C SER A 139 21.71 13.80 -0.33
N MET A 140 20.56 13.11 -0.40
CA MET A 140 20.16 12.06 0.54
C MET A 140 21.18 10.92 0.69
N LEU A 141 22.01 10.66 -0.34
CA LEU A 141 23.02 9.61 -0.29
C LEU A 141 24.06 9.81 0.82
N SER A 142 24.29 11.05 1.27
CA SER A 142 25.22 11.32 2.37
C SER A 142 24.71 10.86 3.73
N ASP A 143 23.40 10.66 3.84
CA ASP A 143 22.72 10.43 5.12
C ASP A 143 22.22 8.99 5.25
N ILE A 144 22.43 8.16 4.23
CA ILE A 144 22.23 6.71 4.35
C ILE A 144 23.35 6.11 5.20
N ALA A 145 23.01 5.18 6.09
CA ALA A 145 24.01 4.42 6.84
C ALA A 145 25.02 3.74 5.91
N SER A 146 26.30 3.90 6.25
CA SER A 146 27.42 3.41 5.42
C SER A 146 27.43 1.89 5.20
N GLU A 147 26.79 1.12 6.07
CA GLU A 147 26.58 -0.33 5.92
C GLU A 147 25.77 -0.70 4.66
N ASN A 148 24.88 0.20 4.21
CA ASN A 148 24.06 0.01 3.01
C ASN A 148 24.81 0.37 1.71
N ALA A 149 26.05 0.89 1.79
CA ALA A 149 26.79 1.36 0.62
C ALA A 149 27.06 0.27 -0.41
N ALA A 150 27.30 -0.98 0.03
CA ALA A 150 27.52 -2.11 -0.85
C ALA A 150 26.25 -2.47 -1.64
N GLU A 151 25.09 -2.48 -0.97
CA GLU A 151 23.80 -2.77 -1.57
C GLU A 151 23.38 -1.66 -2.54
N MET A 152 23.56 -0.39 -2.16
CA MET A 152 23.37 0.77 -3.03
C MET A 152 24.23 0.66 -4.29
N THR A 153 25.53 0.38 -4.14
CA THR A 153 26.43 0.23 -5.30
C THR A 153 26.01 -0.94 -6.20
N GLY A 154 25.58 -2.06 -5.60
CA GLY A 154 25.14 -3.26 -6.32
C GLY A 154 23.89 -3.02 -7.18
N ASN A 155 22.95 -2.20 -6.70
CA ASN A 155 21.68 -1.95 -7.38
C ASN A 155 21.70 -0.75 -8.34
N PHE A 156 22.76 0.07 -8.32
CA PHE A 156 22.86 1.27 -9.15
C PHE A 156 22.69 0.99 -10.65
N VAL A 157 23.25 -0.12 -11.16
CA VAL A 157 23.15 -0.46 -12.59
C VAL A 157 21.72 -0.79 -13.01
N GLY A 158 20.95 -1.47 -12.14
CA GLY A 158 19.54 -1.80 -12.39
C GLY A 158 18.70 -0.53 -12.52
N TYR A 159 18.79 0.34 -11.52
CA TYR A 159 18.15 1.66 -11.53
C TYR A 159 18.53 2.49 -12.77
N VAL A 160 19.82 2.58 -13.12
CA VAL A 160 20.26 3.33 -14.30
C VAL A 160 19.70 2.72 -15.59
N GLY A 161 19.62 1.40 -15.68
CA GLY A 161 19.03 0.70 -16.81
C GLY A 161 17.55 1.05 -16.99
N GLU A 162 16.78 1.06 -15.90
CA GLU A 162 15.37 1.45 -15.89
C GLU A 162 15.21 2.94 -16.27
N LYS A 163 15.96 3.84 -15.62
CA LYS A 163 15.97 5.27 -15.93
C LYS A 163 16.31 5.55 -17.39
N PHE A 164 17.28 4.82 -17.95
CA PHE A 164 17.63 4.92 -19.37
C PHE A 164 16.48 4.48 -20.29
N GLY A 165 15.70 3.48 -19.89
CA GLY A 165 14.47 3.07 -20.58
C GLY A 165 13.50 4.24 -20.74
N TYR A 166 13.18 4.93 -19.65
CA TYR A 166 12.31 6.11 -19.67
C TYR A 166 12.90 7.29 -20.45
N ILE A 167 14.21 7.54 -20.32
CA ILE A 167 14.90 8.56 -21.14
C ILE A 167 14.75 8.25 -22.63
N ARG A 168 14.85 6.98 -23.03
CA ARG A 168 14.75 6.55 -24.42
C ARG A 168 13.32 6.65 -24.95
N SER A 169 12.30 6.33 -24.16
CA SER A 169 10.89 6.49 -24.57
C SER A 169 10.43 7.94 -24.54
N GLY A 170 11.11 8.79 -23.76
CA GLY A 170 10.71 10.18 -23.51
C GLY A 170 9.67 10.31 -22.39
N GLU A 171 9.32 9.21 -21.73
CA GLU A 171 8.33 9.16 -20.65
C GLU A 171 9.01 9.33 -19.29
N LYS A 172 8.19 9.38 -18.23
CA LYS A 172 8.60 9.21 -16.85
C LYS A 172 8.04 7.90 -16.32
N ALA A 173 8.56 7.45 -15.17
CA ALA A 173 7.98 6.33 -14.47
C ALA A 173 6.51 6.65 -14.13
N PRO A 174 5.60 5.67 -14.28
CA PRO A 174 4.17 5.90 -14.11
C PRO A 174 3.86 6.31 -12.67
N ALA A 175 2.93 7.25 -12.55
CA ALA A 175 2.37 7.71 -11.29
C ALA A 175 0.85 7.68 -11.42
N VAL A 176 0.16 7.17 -10.41
CA VAL A 176 -1.28 6.93 -10.48
C VAL A 176 -1.91 7.39 -9.18
N ASP A 177 -2.88 8.30 -9.28
CA ASP A 177 -3.78 8.69 -8.19
C ASP A 177 -3.04 9.02 -6.88
N ALA A 178 -3.42 8.37 -5.77
CA ALA A 178 -2.84 8.53 -4.44
C ALA A 178 -1.36 8.09 -4.36
N TYR A 179 -0.85 7.35 -5.35
CA TYR A 179 0.52 6.84 -5.41
C TYR A 179 1.36 7.69 -6.39
N SER A 180 1.33 9.00 -6.18
CA SER A 180 2.09 9.99 -6.94
C SER A 180 2.61 11.09 -6.04
N SER A 181 3.67 11.80 -6.44
CA SER A 181 4.12 13.00 -5.71
C SER A 181 3.09 14.14 -5.77
N ALA A 182 2.27 14.18 -6.82
CA ALA A 182 1.17 15.15 -6.94
C ALA A 182 0.09 14.94 -5.87
N ALA A 183 0.01 13.73 -5.28
CA ALA A 183 -0.92 13.42 -4.21
C ALA A 183 -0.62 14.14 -2.88
N PHE A 184 0.49 14.88 -2.80
CA PHE A 184 0.93 15.67 -1.64
C PHE A 184 0.87 17.19 -1.91
N GLU A 185 0.34 17.60 -3.07
CA GLU A 185 0.24 19.00 -3.47
C GLU A 185 -1.14 19.58 -3.10
N ASP A 186 -1.18 20.82 -2.64
CA ASP A 186 -2.43 21.55 -2.45
C ASP A 186 -3.05 22.00 -3.79
N GLU A 187 -4.20 22.68 -3.74
CA GLU A 187 -4.89 23.20 -4.93
C GLU A 187 -4.03 24.17 -5.78
N SER A 188 -2.96 24.73 -5.22
CA SER A 188 -2.02 25.60 -5.93
C SER A 188 -0.87 24.83 -6.59
N GLY A 189 -0.77 23.52 -6.36
CA GLY A 189 0.35 22.68 -6.80
C GLY A 189 1.56 22.77 -5.87
N ALA A 190 1.41 23.34 -4.66
CA ALA A 190 2.48 23.41 -3.69
C ALA A 190 2.50 22.14 -2.85
N ASP A 191 3.65 21.49 -2.74
CA ASP A 191 3.84 20.40 -1.79
C ASP A 191 3.53 20.88 -0.36
N VAL A 192 2.68 20.13 0.36
CA VAL A 192 2.34 20.39 1.77
C VAL A 192 2.89 19.33 2.71
N GLY A 193 3.53 18.27 2.19
CA GLY A 193 4.17 17.23 2.98
C GLY A 193 3.21 16.25 3.66
N TYR A 194 1.93 16.23 3.27
CA TYR A 194 0.97 15.20 3.67
C TYR A 194 0.00 14.94 2.51
N MET A 195 -0.67 13.80 2.55
CA MET A 195 -1.54 13.35 1.48
C MET A 195 -2.79 14.26 1.32
N THR A 196 -2.96 14.86 0.14
CA THR A 196 -4.06 15.76 -0.26
C THR A 196 -4.98 15.17 -1.33
N TYR A 197 -4.55 14.12 -2.04
CA TYR A 197 -5.41 13.42 -3.00
C TYR A 197 -6.74 13.02 -2.35
N ASP A 198 -7.86 13.10 -3.07
CA ASP A 198 -9.15 12.77 -2.45
C ASP A 198 -9.38 11.26 -2.41
N ARG A 199 -9.60 10.74 -1.19
CA ARG A 199 -9.98 9.36 -0.89
C ARG A 199 -11.32 9.43 -0.17
N PRO A 200 -12.46 9.37 -0.89
CA PRO A 200 -13.74 9.68 -0.27
C PRO A 200 -14.27 8.57 0.66
N TYR A 201 -13.90 7.31 0.45
CA TYR A 201 -14.40 6.16 1.23
C TYR A 201 -13.50 4.92 1.06
N ASN A 202 -13.77 3.86 1.84
CA ASN A 202 -13.08 2.57 1.74
C ASN A 202 -13.46 1.83 0.44
N VAL A 203 -12.46 1.53 -0.40
CA VAL A 203 -12.63 0.84 -1.69
C VAL A 203 -12.31 -0.66 -1.62
N MET A 204 -11.87 -1.18 -0.47
CA MET A 204 -11.56 -2.59 -0.28
C MET A 204 -12.84 -3.42 -0.23
N THR A 205 -12.86 -4.52 -0.99
CA THR A 205 -13.95 -5.50 -0.95
C THR A 205 -14.13 -6.04 0.47
N GLY A 206 -15.34 -5.88 0.99
CA GLY A 206 -15.68 -6.29 2.36
C GLY A 206 -15.05 -5.45 3.47
N GLY A 207 -14.43 -4.32 3.13
CA GLY A 207 -13.89 -3.34 4.05
C GLY A 207 -12.44 -3.55 4.47
N TYR A 208 -11.75 -4.59 4.01
CA TYR A 208 -10.36 -4.84 4.43
C TYR A 208 -9.56 -5.60 3.38
N ASP A 209 -8.24 -5.52 3.47
CA ASP A 209 -7.32 -6.28 2.64
C ASP A 209 -6.96 -7.61 3.35
N PRO A 210 -7.47 -8.77 2.89
CA PRO A 210 -7.18 -10.05 3.52
C PRO A 210 -5.74 -10.53 3.30
N THR A 211 -4.96 -9.88 2.43
CA THR A 211 -3.55 -10.20 2.19
C THR A 211 -2.62 -9.46 3.15
N MET A 212 -3.11 -8.40 3.80
CA MET A 212 -2.37 -7.55 4.74
C MET A 212 -2.95 -7.70 6.16
N THR A 213 -2.85 -8.89 6.75
CA THR A 213 -3.28 -9.15 8.14
C THR A 213 -2.11 -9.05 9.12
N SER A 214 -2.40 -8.78 10.39
CA SER A 214 -1.41 -8.83 11.47
C SER A 214 -2.02 -9.52 12.70
N ASP A 215 -1.18 -10.19 13.48
CA ASP A 215 -1.55 -10.74 14.79
C ASP A 215 -0.99 -9.92 15.95
N LEU A 216 -0.32 -8.79 15.67
CA LEU A 216 0.45 -7.99 16.62
C LEU A 216 1.42 -8.85 17.46
N SER A 217 1.95 -9.92 16.88
CA SER A 217 2.94 -10.76 17.54
C SER A 217 4.29 -10.06 17.58
N THR A 218 5.09 -10.34 18.62
CA THR A 218 6.49 -9.93 18.67
C THR A 218 7.35 -10.57 17.58
N SER A 219 6.85 -11.60 16.89
CA SER A 219 7.55 -12.23 15.75
C SER A 219 7.70 -11.30 14.54
N VAL A 220 6.90 -10.24 14.43
CA VAL A 220 7.09 -9.24 13.37
C VAL A 220 8.32 -8.38 13.60
N ILE A 221 8.88 -8.38 14.81
CA ILE A 221 10.04 -7.58 15.18
C ILE A 221 11.30 -8.32 14.71
N GLY A 222 11.88 -7.82 13.63
CA GLY A 222 13.08 -8.39 13.04
C GLY A 222 14.30 -8.24 13.95
N ASP A 223 15.26 -9.14 13.77
CA ASP A 223 16.52 -9.14 14.52
C ASP A 223 17.23 -7.78 14.43
N GLY A 224 17.62 -7.25 15.60
CA GLY A 224 18.35 -5.98 15.72
C GLY A 224 17.51 -4.71 15.54
N PHE A 225 16.21 -4.80 15.23
CA PHE A 225 15.37 -3.61 15.05
C PHE A 225 15.26 -2.78 16.33
N ILE A 226 14.95 -3.41 17.47
CA ILE A 226 14.83 -2.72 18.76
C ILE A 226 16.14 -2.03 19.14
N ASP A 227 17.28 -2.73 19.02
CA ASP A 227 18.60 -2.17 19.32
C ASP A 227 18.88 -0.94 18.45
N TYR A 228 18.60 -1.03 17.15
CA TYR A 228 18.81 0.06 16.20
C TYR A 228 17.93 1.29 16.51
N VAL A 229 16.66 1.09 16.86
CA VAL A 229 15.76 2.19 17.23
C VAL A 229 16.14 2.79 18.60
N ASN A 230 16.61 1.99 19.55
CA ASN A 230 17.15 2.49 20.82
C ASN A 230 18.41 3.34 20.60
N ASP A 231 19.33 2.91 19.73
CA ASP A 231 20.52 3.68 19.35
C ASP A 231 20.15 4.99 18.66
N TYR A 232 19.17 4.97 17.75
CA TYR A 232 18.58 6.17 17.16
C TYR A 232 18.04 7.11 18.24
N ALA A 233 17.20 6.61 19.15
CA ALA A 233 16.60 7.42 20.19
C ALA A 233 17.65 8.00 21.16
N ALA A 234 18.66 7.22 21.53
CA ALA A 234 19.73 7.66 22.42
C ALA A 234 20.51 8.83 21.83
N GLU A 235 20.92 8.73 20.56
CA GLU A 235 21.64 9.80 19.87
C GLU A 235 20.81 11.10 19.79
N LEU A 236 19.51 10.99 19.48
CA LEU A 236 18.64 12.15 19.42
C LEU A 236 18.41 12.79 20.79
N LYS A 237 18.27 11.98 21.83
CA LYS A 237 18.17 12.45 23.22
C LYS A 237 19.44 13.17 23.67
N GLU A 238 20.63 12.72 23.27
CA GLU A 238 21.90 13.42 23.54
C GLU A 238 21.95 14.81 22.92
N ARG A 239 21.24 15.01 21.80
CA ARG A 239 21.08 16.32 21.15
C ARG A 239 19.96 17.16 21.77
N GLY A 240 19.28 16.66 22.80
CA GLY A 240 18.20 17.35 23.51
C GLY A 240 16.83 17.24 22.85
N ALA A 241 16.61 16.27 21.96
CA ALA A 241 15.29 15.96 21.43
C ALA A 241 14.53 14.96 22.33
N GLU A 242 13.21 14.96 22.24
CA GLU A 242 12.35 13.93 22.83
C GLU A 242 12.00 12.89 21.76
N VAL A 243 11.98 11.61 22.14
CA VAL A 243 11.72 10.50 21.21
C VAL A 243 10.67 9.57 21.80
N TYR A 244 9.66 9.27 21.00
CA TYR A 244 8.52 8.46 21.35
C TYR A 244 8.29 7.35 20.33
N PHE A 245 7.81 6.20 20.79
CA PHE A 245 7.24 5.18 19.90
C PHE A 245 5.73 5.37 19.86
N GLY A 246 5.15 5.46 18.66
CA GLY A 246 3.72 5.60 18.44
C GLY A 246 3.16 4.49 17.55
N PHE A 247 1.84 4.39 17.50
CA PHE A 247 1.13 3.39 16.70
C PHE A 247 0.45 4.06 15.51
N VAL A 248 0.53 3.44 14.34
CA VAL A 248 -0.16 3.87 13.12
C VAL A 248 -1.65 3.49 13.15
N PRO A 249 -2.54 4.11 12.35
CA PRO A 249 -3.91 3.65 12.23
C PRO A 249 -3.95 2.26 11.60
N MET A 250 -4.80 1.39 12.14
CA MET A 250 -4.95 0.01 11.72
C MET A 250 -6.43 -0.33 11.59
N ASN A 251 -6.81 -0.93 10.46
CA ASN A 251 -8.16 -1.42 10.24
C ASN A 251 -8.45 -2.56 11.22
N GLU A 252 -9.47 -2.44 12.05
CA GLU A 252 -9.77 -3.47 13.06
C GLU A 252 -9.99 -4.87 12.46
N LEU A 253 -10.46 -4.93 11.20
CA LEU A 253 -10.70 -6.17 10.47
C LEU A 253 -9.41 -6.90 10.05
N MET A 254 -8.25 -6.25 10.12
CA MET A 254 -6.97 -6.90 9.82
C MET A 254 -6.51 -7.89 10.90
N PHE A 255 -7.17 -7.87 12.07
CA PHE A 255 -6.86 -8.71 13.21
C PHE A 255 -7.90 -9.82 13.40
N GLY A 256 -7.43 -10.98 13.85
CA GLY A 256 -8.29 -12.11 14.21
C GLY A 256 -8.87 -12.01 15.62
N GLU A 257 -9.52 -13.10 16.07
CA GLU A 257 -9.97 -13.23 17.46
C GLU A 257 -8.80 -13.04 18.45
N GLY A 258 -9.05 -12.29 19.53
CA GLY A 258 -8.04 -12.03 20.57
C GLY A 258 -7.15 -10.80 20.33
N ALA A 259 -7.43 -10.00 19.30
CA ALA A 259 -6.68 -8.79 18.94
C ALA A 259 -6.38 -7.85 20.12
N GLU A 260 -7.35 -7.61 21.00
CA GLU A 260 -7.19 -6.72 22.16
C GLU A 260 -6.15 -7.23 23.17
N ALA A 261 -6.13 -8.55 23.41
CA ALA A 261 -5.15 -9.18 24.28
C ALA A 261 -3.76 -9.15 23.64
N ALA A 262 -3.66 -9.51 22.36
CA ALA A 262 -2.41 -9.44 21.59
C ALA A 262 -1.83 -8.01 21.57
N ALA A 263 -2.67 -7.00 21.33
CA ALA A 263 -2.30 -5.59 21.40
C ALA A 263 -1.72 -5.20 22.76
N SER A 264 -2.33 -5.66 23.86
CA SER A 264 -1.87 -5.36 25.21
C SER A 264 -0.53 -6.04 25.54
N GLU A 265 -0.34 -7.27 25.07
CA GLU A 265 0.93 -8.00 25.19
C GLU A 265 2.04 -7.34 24.36
N TYR A 266 1.73 -6.99 23.12
CA TYR A 266 2.62 -6.27 22.21
C TYR A 266 3.06 -4.92 22.78
N TYR A 267 2.11 -4.11 23.26
CA TYR A 267 2.38 -2.84 23.93
C TYR A 267 3.28 -3.03 25.16
N SER A 268 2.98 -4.03 25.98
CA SER A 268 3.77 -4.34 27.19
C SER A 268 5.19 -4.78 26.85
N TYR A 269 5.36 -5.55 25.77
CA TYR A 269 6.67 -5.94 25.26
C TYR A 269 7.48 -4.72 24.81
N LEU A 270 6.91 -3.86 23.95
CA LEU A 270 7.59 -2.68 23.43
C LEU A 270 8.05 -1.76 24.58
N ARG A 271 7.19 -1.55 25.58
CA ARG A 271 7.55 -0.78 26.78
C ARG A 271 8.69 -1.38 27.62
N GLY A 272 8.86 -2.69 27.57
CA GLY A 272 9.96 -3.38 28.26
C GLY A 272 11.25 -3.43 27.44
N ALA A 273 11.15 -3.33 26.11
CA ALA A 273 12.27 -3.51 25.18
C ALA A 273 12.87 -2.18 24.71
N LEU A 274 12.08 -1.10 24.64
CA LEU A 274 12.53 0.23 24.20
C LEU A 274 13.06 1.06 25.39
N ASP A 275 14.14 1.79 25.15
CA ASP A 275 14.79 2.69 26.14
C ASP A 275 14.17 4.10 26.16
N PHE A 276 12.97 4.24 25.61
CA PHE A 276 12.21 5.48 25.49
C PHE A 276 10.71 5.23 25.56
N ASP A 277 9.94 6.29 25.73
CA ASP A 277 8.52 6.16 26.06
C ASP A 277 7.71 5.71 24.84
N VAL A 278 6.74 4.83 25.10
CA VAL A 278 5.71 4.42 24.14
C VAL A 278 4.44 5.22 24.45
N ILE A 279 3.96 5.99 23.48
CA ILE A 279 2.74 6.80 23.59
C ILE A 279 1.55 6.09 22.92
N GLY A 280 0.35 6.38 23.40
CA GLY A 280 -0.87 5.72 22.94
C GLY A 280 -0.98 4.25 23.35
N HIS A 281 -1.82 3.51 22.65
CA HIS A 281 -2.00 2.07 22.80
C HIS A 281 -2.53 1.47 21.48
N PRO A 282 -2.09 0.29 21.02
CA PRO A 282 -2.50 -0.24 19.72
C PRO A 282 -4.02 -0.36 19.57
N THR A 283 -4.74 -0.68 20.65
CA THR A 283 -6.21 -0.80 20.62
C THR A 283 -6.93 0.52 20.35
N LYS A 284 -6.33 1.69 20.65
CA LYS A 284 -6.89 2.99 20.28
C LYS A 284 -6.72 3.29 18.79
N SER A 285 -5.70 2.69 18.17
CA SER A 285 -5.41 2.86 16.75
C SER A 285 -6.06 1.79 15.88
N MET A 286 -6.77 0.82 16.47
CA MET A 286 -7.67 -0.11 15.77
C MET A 286 -8.99 0.61 15.50
N LEU A 287 -9.25 0.94 14.24
CA LEU A 287 -10.36 1.80 13.83
C LEU A 287 -11.31 1.06 12.87
N ASP A 288 -12.57 1.51 12.85
CA ASP A 288 -13.60 1.04 11.93
C ASP A 288 -13.10 1.12 10.48
N CYS A 289 -13.35 0.06 9.72
CA CYS A 289 -12.88 -0.07 8.35
C CYS A 289 -13.26 1.11 7.46
N ARG A 290 -14.39 1.79 7.69
CA ARG A 290 -14.86 2.92 6.89
C ARG A 290 -13.97 4.16 6.97
N TRP A 291 -12.99 4.19 7.86
CA TRP A 291 -11.94 5.23 7.89
C TRP A 291 -10.75 4.93 6.98
N PHE A 292 -10.68 3.73 6.41
CA PHE A 292 -9.60 3.30 5.52
C PHE A 292 -9.97 3.50 4.05
N TYR A 293 -8.97 3.39 3.19
CA TYR A 293 -9.08 3.58 1.75
C TYR A 293 -8.91 2.27 1.00
N ASP A 294 -7.68 1.85 0.71
CA ASP A 294 -7.36 0.78 -0.24
C ASP A 294 -6.50 -0.36 0.37
N ASN A 295 -6.02 -0.20 1.60
CA ASN A 295 -5.46 -1.26 2.43
C ASN A 295 -5.72 -0.99 3.92
N ASN A 296 -5.24 -1.89 4.78
CA ASN A 296 -5.54 -1.90 6.21
C ASN A 296 -4.82 -0.83 7.05
N VAL A 297 -3.94 -0.02 6.48
CA VAL A 297 -3.25 1.07 7.19
C VAL A 297 -3.33 2.42 6.48
N HIS A 298 -3.91 2.48 5.27
CA HIS A 298 -4.11 3.70 4.50
C HIS A 298 -5.47 4.30 4.81
N MET A 299 -5.48 5.47 5.43
CA MET A 299 -6.73 6.16 5.74
C MET A 299 -7.28 6.91 4.53
N ASN A 300 -8.60 7.00 4.49
CA ASN A 300 -9.28 7.90 3.57
C ASN A 300 -9.23 9.36 4.07
N SER A 301 -9.71 10.31 3.27
CA SER A 301 -9.61 11.75 3.55
C SER A 301 -10.18 12.11 4.93
N ALA A 302 -11.31 11.51 5.32
CA ALA A 302 -11.95 11.77 6.61
C ALA A 302 -11.24 11.05 7.77
N GLY A 303 -10.77 9.82 7.53
CA GLY A 303 -10.02 9.03 8.52
C GLY A 303 -8.75 9.74 9.00
N MET A 304 -8.07 10.48 8.13
CA MET A 304 -6.89 11.27 8.51
C MET A 304 -7.18 12.25 9.66
N TYR A 305 -8.38 12.84 9.73
CA TYR A 305 -8.76 13.74 10.83
C TYR A 305 -8.85 12.97 12.15
N VAL A 306 -9.46 11.77 12.11
CA VAL A 306 -9.63 10.89 13.28
C VAL A 306 -8.27 10.50 13.85
N PHE A 307 -7.36 9.99 13.03
CA PHE A 307 -6.06 9.56 13.54
C PHE A 307 -5.17 10.73 13.95
N THR A 308 -5.25 11.87 13.25
CA THR A 308 -4.52 13.08 13.67
C THR A 308 -5.00 13.56 15.04
N ASP A 309 -6.29 13.49 15.34
CA ASP A 309 -6.85 13.80 16.65
C ASP A 309 -6.37 12.83 17.75
N LEU A 310 -6.38 11.52 17.48
CA LEU A 310 -5.85 10.52 18.41
C LEU A 310 -4.35 10.74 18.70
N LEU A 311 -3.55 11.01 17.67
CA LEU A 311 -2.12 11.30 17.82
C LEU A 311 -1.88 12.60 18.61
N ALA A 312 -2.70 13.63 18.36
CA ALA A 312 -2.65 14.88 19.13
C ALA A 312 -3.00 14.64 20.61
N GLU A 313 -4.00 13.81 20.90
CA GLU A 313 -4.37 13.43 22.27
C GLU A 313 -3.19 12.72 22.97
N ASP A 314 -2.62 11.71 22.33
CA ASP A 314 -1.53 10.91 22.92
C ASP A 314 -0.27 11.77 23.17
N LEU A 315 0.08 12.66 22.23
CA LEU A 315 1.19 13.61 22.40
C LEU A 315 0.90 14.63 23.51
N LYS A 316 -0.31 15.20 23.58
CA LYS A 316 -0.67 16.15 24.64
C LYS A 316 -0.63 15.48 26.01
N LEU A 317 -1.12 14.26 26.13
CA LEU A 317 -1.06 13.48 27.37
C LEU A 317 0.40 13.28 27.81
N GLN A 318 1.28 12.89 26.88
CA GLN A 318 2.70 12.72 27.14
C GLN A 318 3.37 14.02 27.58
N LEU A 319 3.05 15.14 26.94
CA LEU A 319 3.62 16.46 27.22
C LEU A 319 2.94 17.19 28.39
N GLY A 320 1.93 16.58 29.03
CA GLY A 320 1.18 17.20 30.13
C GLY A 320 0.32 18.40 29.71
N ILE A 321 -0.03 18.50 28.44
CA ILE A 321 -0.92 19.52 27.88
C ILE A 321 -2.37 19.09 28.12
N THR A 322 -3.15 19.94 28.78
CA THR A 322 -4.53 19.62 29.22
C THR A 322 -5.62 20.26 28.37
N THR A 323 -5.24 21.03 27.35
CA THR A 323 -6.20 21.63 26.42
C THR A 323 -6.77 20.56 25.50
N PRO A 324 -8.12 20.45 25.36
CA PRO A 324 -8.74 19.56 24.39
C PRO A 324 -8.23 19.81 22.97
N ASN A 325 -8.36 18.82 22.10
CA ASN A 325 -8.11 19.01 20.68
C ASN A 325 -9.17 19.93 20.06
N ALA A 326 -8.76 20.75 19.09
CA ALA A 326 -9.63 21.61 18.32
C ALA A 326 -9.98 21.02 16.94
N ILE A 327 -9.50 19.81 16.63
CA ILE A 327 -9.75 19.13 15.37
C ILE A 327 -11.23 18.73 15.25
N GLU A 328 -11.91 19.27 14.24
CA GLU A 328 -13.29 18.91 13.94
C GLU A 328 -13.31 17.61 13.11
N ILE A 329 -13.80 16.53 13.72
CA ILE A 329 -13.88 15.22 13.07
C ILE A 329 -15.03 15.21 12.05
N PRO A 330 -14.76 14.93 10.76
CA PRO A 330 -15.79 14.77 9.74
C PRO A 330 -16.72 13.59 10.06
N GLU A 331 -17.90 13.58 9.45
CA GLU A 331 -18.76 12.40 9.49
C GLU A 331 -18.06 11.20 8.85
N MET A 332 -18.31 10.02 9.41
CA MET A 332 -17.78 8.78 8.86
C MET A 332 -18.29 8.56 7.44
N PRO A 333 -17.41 8.29 6.46
CA PRO A 333 -17.84 8.11 5.08
C PRO A 333 -18.88 7.01 4.93
N GLU A 334 -19.95 7.34 4.21
CA GLU A 334 -20.86 6.34 3.68
C GLU A 334 -20.26 5.73 2.43
N LEU A 335 -20.23 4.41 2.39
CA LEU A 335 -19.79 3.69 1.20
C LEU A 335 -20.86 3.88 0.08
N PRO A 336 -20.49 3.86 -1.21
CA PRO A 336 -21.46 3.98 -2.30
C PRO A 336 -22.49 2.85 -2.28
N VAL A 337 -23.76 3.13 -2.60
CA VAL A 337 -24.75 2.05 -2.80
C VAL A 337 -24.38 1.30 -4.07
N GLU A 338 -24.24 -0.02 -3.98
CA GLU A 338 -23.99 -0.84 -5.17
C GLU A 338 -25.23 -0.88 -6.06
N ASP A 339 -25.06 -0.51 -7.32
CA ASP A 339 -26.14 -0.60 -8.31
C ASP A 339 -26.33 -2.06 -8.72
N VAL A 340 -27.33 -2.70 -8.12
CA VAL A 340 -27.76 -4.06 -8.45
C VAL A 340 -28.65 -4.14 -9.69
N SER A 341 -29.05 -3.00 -10.27
CA SER A 341 -30.04 -2.91 -11.34
C SER A 341 -29.47 -3.06 -12.76
N SER A 342 -28.15 -2.97 -12.92
CA SER A 342 -27.48 -2.97 -14.23
C SER A 342 -27.20 -4.36 -14.81
N GLY A 343 -27.29 -5.44 -14.01
CA GLY A 343 -26.97 -6.81 -14.43
C GLY A 343 -28.18 -7.74 -14.62
N SER A 344 -27.99 -8.80 -15.40
CA SER A 344 -29.02 -9.82 -15.66
C SER A 344 -29.22 -10.75 -14.46
N ASN A 345 -30.47 -11.17 -14.25
CA ASN A 345 -30.87 -12.19 -13.26
C ASN A 345 -31.67 -13.33 -13.92
N GLU A 346 -31.47 -13.56 -15.23
CA GLU A 346 -32.27 -14.50 -16.02
C GLU A 346 -32.19 -15.95 -15.54
N ASP A 347 -31.01 -16.37 -15.07
CA ASP A 347 -30.75 -17.72 -14.57
C ASP A 347 -30.75 -17.78 -13.03
N ALA A 348 -31.37 -16.80 -12.35
CA ALA A 348 -31.37 -16.76 -10.88
C ALA A 348 -32.00 -18.03 -10.24
N ASP A 349 -32.92 -18.71 -10.90
CA ASP A 349 -33.50 -19.96 -10.38
C ASP A 349 -32.57 -21.20 -10.56
N LYS A 350 -31.38 -21.01 -11.15
CA LYS A 350 -30.37 -22.06 -11.40
C LYS A 350 -29.30 -22.16 -10.32
N PHE A 351 -29.36 -21.30 -9.32
CA PHE A 351 -28.40 -21.23 -8.22
C PHE A 351 -29.06 -21.38 -6.86
N THR A 352 -28.27 -21.78 -5.87
CA THR A 352 -28.58 -21.62 -4.44
C THR A 352 -27.73 -20.52 -3.85
N TYR A 353 -28.26 -19.83 -2.84
CA TYR A 353 -27.72 -18.58 -2.32
C TYR A 353 -27.47 -18.64 -0.82
N GLU A 354 -26.48 -17.90 -0.37
CA GLU A 354 -26.23 -17.58 1.02
C GLU A 354 -26.08 -16.06 1.14
N VAL A 355 -26.86 -15.43 2.01
CA VAL A 355 -26.72 -14.01 2.34
C VAL A 355 -25.71 -13.90 3.48
N LEU A 356 -24.66 -13.13 3.25
CA LEU A 356 -23.56 -12.87 4.16
C LEU A 356 -23.51 -11.38 4.46
N THR A 357 -22.82 -11.01 5.54
CA THR A 357 -22.55 -9.62 5.89
C THR A 357 -21.05 -9.40 5.86
N ASP A 358 -20.61 -8.34 5.17
CA ASP A 358 -19.19 -8.00 5.12
C ASP A 358 -18.74 -7.19 6.34
N GLY A 359 -17.45 -6.88 6.41
CA GLY A 359 -16.86 -6.12 7.52
C GLY A 359 -17.37 -4.68 7.63
N THR A 360 -18.06 -4.16 6.60
CA THR A 360 -18.70 -2.85 6.60
C THR A 360 -20.15 -2.89 7.11
N GLY A 361 -20.65 -4.09 7.44
CA GLY A 361 -22.02 -4.33 7.86
C GLY A 361 -23.00 -4.43 6.68
N ARG A 362 -22.52 -4.53 5.43
CA ARG A 362 -23.37 -4.64 4.25
C ARG A 362 -23.65 -6.08 3.90
N GLU A 363 -24.91 -6.35 3.57
CA GLU A 363 -25.29 -7.65 3.03
C GLU A 363 -24.74 -7.83 1.62
N TYR A 364 -24.27 -9.03 1.33
CA TYR A 364 -23.94 -9.50 0.00
C TYR A 364 -24.34 -10.97 -0.15
N VAL A 365 -24.41 -11.45 -1.38
CA VAL A 365 -24.81 -12.81 -1.69
C VAL A 365 -23.63 -13.60 -2.25
N ARG A 366 -23.43 -14.79 -1.69
CA ARG A 366 -22.56 -15.85 -2.22
C ARG A 366 -23.42 -16.93 -2.86
N LEU A 367 -23.08 -17.32 -4.10
CA LEU A 367 -23.67 -18.53 -4.68
C LEU A 367 -23.03 -19.78 -4.04
N THR A 368 -23.84 -20.75 -3.63
CA THR A 368 -23.35 -21.95 -2.92
C THR A 368 -23.37 -23.21 -3.77
N SER A 369 -24.27 -23.31 -4.75
CA SER A 369 -24.32 -24.44 -5.68
C SER A 369 -25.18 -24.15 -6.91
N LEU A 370 -25.04 -24.98 -7.95
CA LEU A 370 -26.01 -25.06 -9.05
C LEU A 370 -27.16 -26.01 -8.69
N THR A 371 -28.38 -25.65 -9.10
CA THR A 371 -29.52 -26.57 -9.09
C THR A 371 -29.32 -27.69 -10.12
N GLU A 372 -30.13 -28.75 -10.04
CA GLU A 372 -30.06 -29.84 -11.04
C GLU A 372 -30.32 -29.34 -12.47
N GLU A 373 -31.16 -28.32 -12.64
CA GLU A 373 -31.35 -27.67 -13.95
C GLU A 373 -30.12 -26.88 -14.37
N GLY A 374 -29.54 -26.07 -13.48
CA GLY A 374 -28.33 -25.30 -13.74
C GLY A 374 -27.13 -26.17 -14.17
N LYS A 375 -26.98 -27.35 -13.56
CA LYS A 375 -25.93 -28.34 -13.93
C LYS A 375 -26.03 -28.85 -15.38
N THR A 376 -27.21 -28.73 -16.00
CA THR A 376 -27.46 -29.20 -17.37
C THR A 376 -27.40 -28.09 -18.43
N MET A 377 -27.23 -26.84 -18.01
CA MET A 377 -27.12 -25.71 -18.92
C MET A 377 -25.80 -25.75 -19.70
N THR A 378 -25.82 -25.16 -20.89
CA THR A 378 -24.62 -25.05 -21.76
C THR A 378 -24.03 -23.65 -21.74
N GLU A 379 -24.85 -22.64 -21.50
CA GLU A 379 -24.47 -21.26 -21.19
C GLU A 379 -25.26 -20.85 -19.95
N ILE A 380 -24.66 -20.13 -19.02
CA ILE A 380 -25.31 -19.70 -17.78
C ILE A 380 -24.83 -18.30 -17.39
N THR A 381 -25.77 -17.46 -16.97
CA THR A 381 -25.51 -16.10 -16.50
C THR A 381 -25.58 -16.07 -14.98
N VAL A 382 -24.49 -15.69 -14.32
CA VAL A 382 -24.50 -15.46 -12.88
C VAL A 382 -25.41 -14.25 -12.58
N PRO A 383 -26.38 -14.37 -11.66
CA PRO A 383 -27.26 -13.26 -11.31
C PRO A 383 -26.46 -12.12 -10.68
N SER A 384 -26.82 -10.87 -10.99
CA SER A 384 -26.25 -9.69 -10.36
C SER A 384 -26.72 -9.47 -8.92
N SER A 385 -27.91 -9.98 -8.59
CA SER A 385 -28.53 -9.79 -7.28
C SER A 385 -29.49 -10.91 -6.91
N TYR A 386 -29.71 -11.08 -5.61
CA TYR A 386 -30.72 -11.96 -5.05
C TYR A 386 -31.48 -11.20 -3.95
N ASP A 387 -32.80 -11.08 -4.08
CA ASP A 387 -33.66 -10.30 -3.18
C ASP A 387 -33.22 -8.84 -2.96
N GLY A 388 -32.61 -8.22 -3.98
CA GLY A 388 -32.10 -6.85 -3.93
C GLY A 388 -30.73 -6.70 -3.29
N VAL A 389 -30.10 -7.80 -2.87
CA VAL A 389 -28.74 -7.86 -2.34
C VAL A 389 -27.76 -8.26 -3.45
N PRO A 390 -26.62 -7.57 -3.63
CA PRO A 390 -25.67 -7.86 -4.70
C PRO A 390 -25.04 -9.24 -4.55
N VAL A 391 -24.96 -9.99 -5.65
CA VAL A 391 -24.17 -11.22 -5.73
C VAL A 391 -22.73 -10.83 -6.00
N ARG A 392 -21.85 -11.04 -5.02
CA ARG A 392 -20.44 -10.62 -5.10
C ARG A 392 -19.47 -11.77 -5.37
N GLU A 393 -19.90 -13.00 -5.15
CA GLU A 393 -19.01 -14.15 -5.26
C GLU A 393 -19.79 -15.46 -5.37
N PHE A 394 -19.05 -16.53 -5.66
CA PHE A 394 -19.56 -17.90 -5.67
C PHE A 394 -18.52 -18.81 -5.01
N ALA A 395 -19.00 -19.79 -4.24
CA ALA A 395 -18.16 -20.79 -3.62
C ALA A 395 -17.39 -21.60 -4.71
N PRO A 396 -16.17 -22.08 -4.42
CA PRO A 396 -15.38 -22.86 -5.38
C PRO A 396 -16.15 -24.05 -5.99
N GLU A 397 -17.06 -24.64 -5.23
CA GLU A 397 -17.81 -25.83 -5.61
C GLU A 397 -18.97 -25.57 -6.59
N VAL A 398 -19.35 -24.31 -6.84
CA VAL A 398 -20.53 -23.98 -7.66
C VAL A 398 -20.37 -24.50 -9.09
N PHE A 399 -19.20 -24.30 -9.70
CA PHE A 399 -18.91 -24.74 -11.06
C PHE A 399 -17.90 -25.89 -11.13
N ALA A 400 -17.22 -26.23 -10.04
CA ALA A 400 -16.32 -27.36 -9.98
C ALA A 400 -17.03 -28.67 -10.35
N GLY A 401 -16.40 -29.47 -11.21
CA GLY A 401 -16.89 -30.74 -11.72
C GLY A 401 -18.02 -30.62 -12.74
N ASN A 402 -18.45 -29.40 -13.11
CA ASN A 402 -19.49 -29.22 -14.11
C ASN A 402 -18.95 -29.53 -15.52
N THR A 403 -19.36 -30.67 -16.05
CA THR A 403 -18.93 -31.15 -17.38
C THR A 403 -19.93 -30.83 -18.49
N THR A 404 -20.85 -29.87 -18.29
CA THR A 404 -21.87 -29.46 -19.27
C THR A 404 -21.73 -28.01 -19.70
N VAL A 405 -21.58 -27.10 -18.72
CA VAL A 405 -21.52 -25.65 -18.94
C VAL A 405 -20.28 -25.31 -19.74
N SER A 406 -20.47 -24.54 -20.81
CA SER A 406 -19.43 -24.15 -21.77
C SER A 406 -19.16 -22.64 -21.83
N ARG A 407 -20.11 -21.83 -21.37
CA ARG A 407 -20.01 -20.38 -21.21
C ARG A 407 -20.60 -19.95 -19.87
N ILE A 408 -19.89 -19.11 -19.14
CA ILE A 408 -20.38 -18.45 -17.93
C ILE A 408 -20.25 -16.94 -18.14
N THR A 409 -21.33 -16.20 -17.87
CA THR A 409 -21.33 -14.73 -17.85
C THR A 409 -21.34 -14.25 -16.40
N LEU A 410 -20.38 -13.39 -16.04
CA LEU A 410 -20.21 -12.81 -14.72
C LEU A 410 -20.60 -11.32 -14.75
N PRO A 411 -21.59 -10.90 -13.95
CA PRO A 411 -22.02 -9.52 -13.86
C PRO A 411 -21.02 -8.65 -13.10
N GLU A 412 -21.12 -7.32 -13.25
CA GLU A 412 -20.20 -6.34 -12.61
C GLU A 412 -20.17 -6.42 -11.07
N SER A 413 -21.22 -7.01 -10.49
CA SER A 413 -21.34 -7.21 -9.05
C SER A 413 -20.34 -8.22 -8.50
N ILE A 414 -19.82 -9.15 -9.31
CA ILE A 414 -18.82 -10.13 -8.88
C ILE A 414 -17.49 -9.44 -8.56
N LYS A 415 -17.00 -9.64 -7.33
CA LYS A 415 -15.74 -9.10 -6.80
C LYS A 415 -14.73 -10.19 -6.44
N ASN A 416 -15.15 -11.42 -6.12
CA ASN A 416 -14.24 -12.49 -5.74
C ASN A 416 -14.46 -13.76 -6.57
N ILE A 417 -13.35 -14.34 -7.04
CA ILE A 417 -13.29 -15.65 -7.69
C ILE A 417 -12.17 -16.45 -7.03
N TYR A 418 -12.51 -17.56 -6.39
CA TYR A 418 -11.57 -18.35 -5.61
C TYR A 418 -10.78 -19.36 -6.45
N ASP A 419 -9.67 -19.84 -5.90
CA ASP A 419 -8.91 -20.96 -6.47
C ASP A 419 -9.80 -22.17 -6.70
N ARG A 420 -9.53 -22.89 -7.80
CA ARG A 420 -10.22 -24.15 -8.16
C ARG A 420 -11.73 -24.01 -8.39
N SER A 421 -12.24 -22.80 -8.56
CA SER A 421 -13.67 -22.55 -8.84
C SER A 421 -14.19 -23.28 -10.09
N PHE A 422 -13.29 -23.62 -11.01
CA PHE A 422 -13.60 -24.33 -12.25
C PHE A 422 -12.87 -25.69 -12.37
N ASP A 423 -12.43 -26.27 -11.24
CA ASP A 423 -11.74 -27.56 -11.22
C ASP A 423 -12.61 -28.66 -11.86
N GLY A 424 -12.06 -29.40 -12.82
CA GLY A 424 -12.80 -30.41 -13.57
C GLY A 424 -13.92 -29.90 -14.49
N ALA A 425 -14.05 -28.58 -14.71
CA ALA A 425 -15.02 -27.99 -15.63
C ALA A 425 -14.57 -28.12 -17.11
N VAL A 426 -14.39 -29.36 -17.57
CA VAL A 426 -13.70 -29.69 -18.84
C VAL A 426 -14.38 -29.19 -20.12
N ARG A 427 -15.64 -28.72 -20.03
CA ARG A 427 -16.37 -28.15 -21.17
C ARG A 427 -16.41 -26.62 -21.17
N LEU A 428 -15.95 -25.98 -20.09
CA LEU A 428 -15.91 -24.53 -19.99
C LEU A 428 -14.91 -23.98 -21.00
N THR A 429 -15.40 -23.14 -21.91
CA THR A 429 -14.61 -22.53 -23.00
C THR A 429 -14.62 -21.01 -22.96
N ALA A 430 -15.59 -20.40 -22.27
CA ALA A 430 -15.71 -18.95 -22.16
C ALA A 430 -16.15 -18.54 -20.75
N LEU A 431 -15.37 -17.67 -20.13
CA LEU A 431 -15.74 -16.91 -18.94
C LEU A 431 -15.84 -15.44 -19.35
N VAL A 432 -17.04 -14.89 -19.38
CA VAL A 432 -17.32 -13.54 -19.85
C VAL A 432 -17.52 -12.62 -18.66
N PHE A 433 -16.80 -11.51 -18.61
CA PHE A 433 -16.97 -10.48 -17.59
C PHE A 433 -17.75 -9.32 -18.22
N GLU A 434 -18.84 -8.92 -17.57
CA GLU A 434 -19.62 -7.74 -17.95
C GLU A 434 -19.05 -6.45 -17.33
N HIS A 435 -17.95 -6.53 -16.59
CA HIS A 435 -17.31 -5.39 -15.94
C HIS A 435 -16.75 -4.37 -16.94
N ASP A 436 -16.99 -3.08 -16.68
CA ASP A 436 -16.27 -1.99 -17.35
C ASP A 436 -14.75 -2.01 -17.05
N ASP A 437 -14.37 -2.42 -15.83
CA ASP A 437 -12.99 -2.67 -15.43
C ASP A 437 -12.88 -3.84 -14.43
N ILE A 438 -11.75 -4.52 -14.42
CA ILE A 438 -11.44 -5.64 -13.53
C ILE A 438 -10.59 -5.24 -12.31
N ILE A 439 -10.22 -3.96 -12.19
CA ILE A 439 -9.58 -3.42 -10.98
C ILE A 439 -10.52 -3.65 -9.78
N GLY A 440 -9.99 -4.28 -8.72
CA GLY A 440 -10.75 -4.64 -7.52
C GLY A 440 -11.43 -6.02 -7.56
N ILE A 441 -11.31 -6.78 -8.66
CA ILE A 441 -11.72 -8.19 -8.68
C ILE A 441 -10.57 -9.07 -8.18
N SER A 442 -10.76 -9.69 -7.02
CA SER A 442 -9.85 -10.70 -6.49
C SER A 442 -10.05 -12.01 -7.25
N ALA A 443 -9.02 -12.46 -7.96
CA ALA A 443 -9.00 -13.75 -8.63
C ALA A 443 -7.84 -14.59 -8.09
N GLY A 444 -8.18 -15.72 -7.46
CA GLY A 444 -7.20 -16.69 -6.95
C GLY A 444 -6.23 -17.14 -8.03
N GLU A 445 -4.98 -17.45 -7.69
CA GLU A 445 -3.95 -17.83 -8.64
C GLU A 445 -4.34 -19.01 -9.54
N ASP A 446 -5.10 -19.96 -8.99
CA ASP A 446 -5.52 -21.21 -9.64
C ASP A 446 -7.02 -21.25 -9.97
N PHE A 447 -7.66 -20.09 -10.14
CA PHE A 447 -9.12 -20.05 -10.34
C PHE A 447 -9.61 -20.83 -11.57
N LEU A 448 -8.85 -20.85 -12.68
CA LEU A 448 -9.15 -21.62 -13.90
C LEU A 448 -8.47 -23.01 -13.97
N GLU A 449 -7.86 -23.48 -12.88
CA GLU A 449 -7.31 -24.84 -12.84
C GLU A 449 -8.42 -25.86 -13.16
N GLY A 450 -8.15 -26.83 -14.04
CA GLY A 450 -9.14 -27.83 -14.47
C GLY A 450 -10.08 -27.42 -15.61
N ALA A 451 -10.03 -26.15 -16.04
CA ALA A 451 -10.77 -25.61 -17.19
C ALA A 451 -9.80 -25.16 -18.32
N ASP A 452 -8.94 -26.07 -18.78
CA ASP A 452 -7.81 -25.76 -19.69
C ASP A 452 -8.20 -25.12 -21.03
N GLY A 453 -9.43 -25.37 -21.49
CA GLY A 453 -9.97 -24.81 -22.74
C GLY A 453 -10.64 -23.44 -22.60
N CYS A 454 -10.70 -22.88 -21.39
CA CYS A 454 -11.43 -21.65 -21.12
C CYS A 454 -10.62 -20.39 -21.48
N TYR A 455 -11.26 -19.48 -22.24
CA TYR A 455 -10.78 -18.12 -22.45
C TYR A 455 -11.59 -17.13 -21.60
N ILE A 456 -10.90 -16.08 -21.13
CA ILE A 456 -11.49 -14.96 -20.39
C ILE A 456 -11.87 -13.88 -21.41
N TYR A 457 -13.11 -13.43 -21.39
CA TYR A 457 -13.63 -12.40 -22.30
C TYR A 457 -13.93 -11.12 -21.51
N LEU A 458 -13.26 -10.02 -21.86
CA LEU A 458 -13.40 -8.69 -21.25
C LEU A 458 -13.91 -7.67 -22.27
N LYS A 459 -14.58 -6.61 -21.82
CA LYS A 459 -15.01 -5.51 -22.71
C LYS A 459 -13.78 -4.82 -23.34
N GLU A 460 -13.93 -4.31 -24.57
CA GLU A 460 -12.89 -3.46 -25.18
C GLU A 460 -12.52 -2.27 -24.27
N GLY A 461 -11.23 -2.07 -24.02
CA GLY A 461 -10.71 -0.99 -23.18
C GLY A 461 -10.31 -1.42 -21.76
N THR A 462 -10.74 -2.59 -21.30
CA THR A 462 -10.34 -3.12 -19.99
C THR A 462 -8.86 -3.56 -19.98
N SER A 463 -8.08 -3.05 -19.03
CA SER A 463 -6.66 -3.42 -18.88
C SER A 463 -6.51 -4.55 -17.87
N VAL A 464 -5.66 -5.53 -18.21
CA VAL A 464 -5.15 -6.56 -17.27
C VAL A 464 -3.73 -6.26 -16.81
N ALA A 465 -3.13 -5.16 -17.27
CA ALA A 465 -1.78 -4.78 -16.92
C ALA A 465 -1.75 -4.24 -15.48
N GLY A 466 -0.92 -4.84 -14.62
CA GLY A 466 -0.80 -4.47 -13.20
C GLY A 466 -1.70 -5.26 -12.25
N CYS A 467 -2.59 -6.13 -12.76
CA CYS A 467 -3.36 -7.04 -11.93
C CYS A 467 -2.51 -8.25 -11.49
N ALA A 468 -2.51 -8.56 -10.20
CA ALA A 468 -1.76 -9.69 -9.61
C ALA A 468 -2.56 -11.00 -9.59
N GLY A 469 -1.89 -12.10 -9.23
CA GLY A 469 -2.54 -13.40 -8.98
C GLY A 469 -3.01 -14.10 -10.26
N GLY A 470 -4.27 -14.55 -10.27
CA GLY A 470 -4.83 -15.29 -11.41
C GLY A 470 -4.83 -14.50 -12.72
N TRP A 471 -5.00 -13.17 -12.65
CA TRP A 471 -5.00 -12.30 -13.84
C TRP A 471 -3.68 -12.33 -14.59
N GLU A 472 -2.56 -12.30 -13.86
CA GLU A 472 -1.22 -12.40 -14.44
C GLU A 472 -1.00 -13.79 -15.06
N LYS A 473 -1.32 -14.85 -14.32
CA LYS A 473 -1.12 -16.25 -14.77
C LYS A 473 -1.89 -16.57 -16.05
N TYR A 474 -3.14 -16.10 -16.15
CA TYR A 474 -4.03 -16.41 -17.27
C TYR A 474 -4.09 -15.33 -18.34
N GLN A 475 -3.20 -14.33 -18.32
CA GLN A 475 -3.18 -13.22 -19.29
C GLN A 475 -3.20 -13.69 -20.75
N SER A 476 -2.50 -14.78 -21.07
CA SER A 476 -2.48 -15.36 -22.43
C SER A 476 -3.84 -15.90 -22.92
N ARG A 477 -4.77 -16.13 -21.99
CA ARG A 477 -6.14 -16.60 -22.23
C ARG A 477 -7.17 -15.46 -22.28
N VAL A 478 -6.75 -14.20 -22.19
CA VAL A 478 -7.65 -13.04 -22.28
C VAL A 478 -7.99 -12.73 -23.73
N ARG A 479 -9.26 -12.40 -23.99
CA ARG A 479 -9.85 -11.96 -25.25
C ARG A 479 -10.75 -10.75 -24.98
N TYR A 480 -10.90 -9.90 -25.99
CA TYR A 480 -11.74 -8.72 -25.93
C TYR A 480 -12.96 -8.89 -26.82
N TYR A 481 -14.11 -8.35 -26.40
CA TYR A 481 -15.38 -8.41 -27.13
C TYR A 481 -16.09 -7.06 -27.23
#